data_AF-A0A316J4S7-F1
#
_entry.id   AF-A0A316J4S7-F1
#
_cell.length_a   1.000
_cell.length_b   1.000
_cell.length_c   1.000
_cell.angle_alpha   90.00
_cell.angle_beta   90.00
_cell.angle_gamma   90.00
#
_symmetry.space_group_name_H-M   'P 1'
#
loop_
_entity.id
_entity.type
_entity.pdbx_description
1 polymer ?
#
loop_
_entity_poly.entity_id
_entity_poly.type
_entity_poly.pdbx_seq_one_letter_code
_entity_poly.pdbx_strand_id
1 'polypeptide(L)' 'MEAAKIVKGSVFRKIDRWGNVSARALEPSAVNAIVKRRAQMAGLDPAEFSAHGLRSGYLTEAANRGIPLPEAME' A
#
# COMPACT_ATOMS: atom_id res chain seq x y z
N MET A 1 -7.69 14.30 0.12
CA MET A 1 -6.51 14.99 0.72
C MET A 1 -6.89 16.02 1.77
N GLU A 2 -8.09 16.61 1.70
CA GLU A 2 -8.64 17.58 2.66
C GLU A 2 -8.50 17.14 4.13
N ALA A 3 -8.92 15.92 4.46
CA ALA A 3 -8.84 15.39 5.83
C ALA A 3 -7.40 15.30 6.37
N ALA A 4 -6.41 15.04 5.51
CA ALA A 4 -4.99 14.95 5.89
C ALA A 4 -4.26 16.30 5.80
N LYS A 5 -4.93 17.36 5.31
CA LYS A 5 -4.37 18.71 5.09
C LYS A 5 -3.03 18.71 4.32
N ILE A 6 -2.84 17.73 3.42
CA ILE A 6 -1.65 17.65 2.57
C ILE A 6 -1.86 18.59 1.39
N VAL A 7 -1.12 19.70 1.39
CA VAL A 7 -1.15 20.72 0.33
C VAL A 7 -0.01 20.58 -0.67
N LYS A 8 1.08 19.89 -0.29
CA LYS A 8 2.25 19.61 -1.15
C LYS A 8 3.10 18.47 -0.60
N GLY A 9 3.95 17.91 -1.44
CA GLY A 9 4.91 16.85 -1.08
C GLY A 9 4.31 15.44 -1.14
N SER A 10 5.05 14.46 -0.60
CA SER A 10 4.67 13.05 -0.67
C SER A 10 3.41 12.73 0.14
N VAL A 11 2.51 11.94 -0.42
CA VAL A 11 1.26 11.51 0.24
C VAL A 11 1.57 10.53 1.37
N PHE A 12 2.39 9.52 1.10
CA PHE A 12 2.87 8.56 2.09
C PHE A 12 4.21 9.03 2.66
N ARG A 13 4.24 9.20 3.98
CA ARG A 13 5.41 9.71 4.73
C ARG A 13 5.60 8.87 5.98
N LYS A 14 6.84 8.69 6.39
CA LYS A 14 7.17 7.96 7.61
C LYS A 14 6.65 8.73 8.83
N ILE A 15 6.09 8.00 9.79
CA ILE A 15 5.79 8.49 11.13
C ILE A 15 6.79 7.82 12.09
N ASP A 16 7.49 8.61 12.90
CA ASP A 16 8.39 8.06 13.90
C ASP A 16 7.65 7.58 15.16
N ARG A 17 8.38 7.00 16.13
CA ARG A 17 7.77 6.44 17.34
C ARG A 17 7.16 7.49 18.28
N TRP A 18 7.44 8.77 18.06
CA TRP A 18 6.89 9.90 18.83
C TRP A 18 5.73 10.60 18.11
N GLY A 19 5.34 10.11 16.92
CA GLY A 19 4.24 10.66 16.14
C GLY A 19 4.65 11.77 15.17
N ASN A 20 5.95 12.06 15.00
CA ASN A 20 6.37 13.09 14.05
C ASN A 20 6.28 12.57 12.62
N VAL A 21 5.73 13.39 11.74
CA VAL A 21 5.62 13.07 10.30
C VAL A 21 6.85 13.58 9.57
N SER A 22 7.53 12.68 8.87
CA SER A 22 8.70 13.03 8.06
C SER A 22 8.34 13.96 6.90
N ALA A 23 9.28 14.81 6.48
CA ALA A 23 9.18 15.55 5.22
C ALA A 23 9.51 14.66 4.00
N ARG A 24 10.16 13.51 4.21
CA ARG A 24 10.55 12.58 3.15
C ARG A 24 9.42 11.61 2.81
N ALA A 25 9.42 11.16 1.56
CA ALA A 25 8.58 10.06 1.10
C ALA A 25 8.82 8.80 1.97
N LEU A 26 7.77 7.99 2.08
CA LEU A 26 7.89 6.64 2.60
C LEU A 26 8.84 5.84 1.70
N GLU A 27 9.68 5.02 2.32
CA GLU A 27 10.62 4.16 1.61
C GLU A 27 9.86 3.00 0.95
N PRO A 28 10.17 2.63 -0.32
CA PRO A 28 9.37 1.64 -1.05
C PRO A 28 9.27 0.27 -0.34
N SER A 29 10.34 -0.22 0.26
CA SER A 29 10.32 -1.52 0.97
C SER A 29 9.40 -1.50 2.20
N ALA A 30 9.22 -0.33 2.82
CA ALA A 30 8.33 -0.16 3.96
C ALA A 30 6.87 -0.49 3.62
N VAL A 31 6.44 -0.36 2.36
CA VAL A 31 5.07 -0.75 1.93
C VAL A 31 4.85 -2.25 2.19
N ASN A 32 5.80 -3.09 1.80
CA ASN A 32 5.70 -4.53 2.01
C ASN A 32 5.71 -4.88 3.51
N ALA A 33 6.56 -4.21 4.29
CA ALA A 33 6.60 -4.38 5.74
C ALA A 33 5.26 -3.99 6.40
N ILE A 34 4.65 -2.89 5.96
CA ILE A 34 3.33 -2.44 6.44
C ILE A 34 2.27 -3.49 6.13
N VAL A 35 2.20 -3.99 4.90
CA VAL A 35 1.22 -5.02 4.49
C VAL A 35 1.34 -6.26 5.37
N LYS A 36 2.56 -6.80 5.53
CA LYS A 36 2.81 -7.98 6.37
C LYS A 36 2.42 -7.74 7.82
N ARG A 37 2.76 -6.57 8.37
CA ARG A 37 2.38 -6.21 9.73
C ARG A 37 0.86 -6.12 9.90
N ARG A 38 0.14 -5.57 8.92
CA ARG A 38 -1.33 -5.50 8.93
C ARG A 38 -1.98 -6.87 8.82
N ALA A 39 -1.46 -7.75 7.96
CA ALA A 39 -1.91 -9.14 7.87
C ALA A 39 -1.77 -9.86 9.22
N GLN A 40 -0.61 -9.72 9.88
CA GLN A 40 -0.39 -10.27 11.21
C GLN A 40 -1.41 -9.75 12.24
N MET A 41 -1.67 -8.44 12.24
CA MET A 41 -2.64 -7.82 13.16
C MET A 41 -4.07 -8.30 12.91
N ALA A 42 -4.38 -8.74 11.69
CA ALA A 42 -5.67 -9.31 11.33
C ALA A 42 -5.76 -10.83 11.61
N GLY A 43 -4.72 -11.45 12.18
CA GLY A 43 -4.68 -12.90 12.45
C GLY A 43 -4.35 -13.76 11.23
N LEU A 44 -3.82 -13.15 10.16
CA LEU A 44 -3.43 -13.83 8.94
C LEU A 44 -1.94 -14.16 8.96
N ASP A 45 -1.50 -15.19 8.22
CA ASP A 45 -0.09 -15.52 8.07
C ASP A 45 0.62 -14.49 7.18
N PRO A 46 1.56 -13.68 7.70
CA PRO A 46 2.27 -12.67 6.91
C PRO A 46 3.12 -13.24 5.76
N ALA A 47 3.42 -14.54 5.76
CA ALA A 47 4.12 -15.20 4.67
C ALA A 47 3.29 -15.25 3.37
N GLU A 48 1.96 -15.27 3.50
CA GLU A 48 1.02 -15.32 2.37
C GLU A 48 0.75 -13.95 1.74
N PHE A 49 1.21 -12.85 2.39
CA PHE A 49 0.92 -11.48 1.95
C PHE A 49 2.18 -10.73 1.54
N SER A 50 2.08 -9.99 0.43
CA SER A 50 3.12 -9.06 -0.01
C SER A 50 2.54 -7.90 -0.80
N ALA A 51 3.28 -6.79 -0.87
CA ALA A 51 2.87 -5.65 -1.70
C ALA A 51 2.74 -6.04 -3.19
N HIS A 52 3.65 -6.88 -3.69
CA HIS A 52 3.58 -7.36 -5.06
C HIS A 52 2.36 -8.27 -5.29
N GLY A 53 2.08 -9.18 -4.36
CA GLY A 53 0.93 -10.08 -4.41
C GLY A 53 -0.41 -9.33 -4.44
N LEU A 54 -0.52 -8.21 -3.72
CA LEU A 54 -1.72 -7.35 -3.81
C LEU A 54 -1.89 -6.75 -5.20
N ARG A 55 -0.80 -6.32 -5.85
CA ARG A 55 -0.85 -5.77 -7.21
C ARG A 55 -1.23 -6.85 -8.23
N SER A 56 -0.60 -8.01 -8.19
CA SER A 56 -0.93 -9.11 -9.11
C SER A 56 -2.34 -9.62 -8.89
N GLY A 57 -2.77 -9.76 -7.62
CA GLY A 57 -4.13 -10.16 -7.26
C GLY A 57 -5.20 -9.19 -7.77
N TYR A 58 -4.93 -7.87 -7.71
CA TYR A 58 -5.82 -6.88 -8.32
C TYR A 58 -6.01 -7.09 -9.82
N LEU A 59 -4.92 -7.33 -10.57
CA LEU A 59 -5.00 -7.58 -12.01
C LEU A 59 -5.73 -8.89 -12.33
N THR A 60 -5.51 -9.94 -11.54
CA THR A 60 -6.27 -11.20 -11.65
C THR A 60 -7.75 -10.97 -11.42
N GLU A 61 -8.12 -10.19 -10.39
CA GLU A 61 -9.51 -9.88 -10.10
C GLU A 61 -10.16 -9.00 -11.17
N ALA A 62 -9.42 -8.02 -11.71
CA ALA A 62 -9.88 -7.22 -12.85
C ALA A 62 -10.20 -8.09 -14.06
N ALA A 63 -9.31 -9.04 -14.40
CA ALA A 63 -9.53 -10.00 -15.47
C ALA A 63 -10.77 -10.89 -15.22
N ASN A 64 -10.94 -11.39 -13.99
CA ASN A 64 -12.12 -12.19 -13.61
C ASN A 64 -13.43 -11.43 -13.76
N ARG A 65 -13.41 -10.09 -13.61
CA ARG A 65 -14.57 -9.21 -13.82
C ARG A 65 -14.77 -8.80 -15.28
N GLY A 66 -13.95 -9.31 -16.19
CA GLY A 66 -14.01 -8.95 -17.61
C GLY A 66 -13.49 -7.55 -17.92
N ILE A 67 -12.75 -6.93 -17.00
CA ILE A 67 -12.09 -5.64 -17.26
C ILE A 67 -10.86 -5.92 -18.13
N PRO A 68 -10.70 -5.26 -19.28
CA PRO A 68 -9.52 -5.39 -20.11
C PRO A 68 -8.25 -5.08 -19.30
N LEU A 69 -7.26 -5.98 -19.36
CA LEU A 69 -6.01 -5.80 -18.62
C LEU A 69 -5.28 -4.47 -18.90
N PRO A 70 -5.27 -3.94 -20.15
CA PRO A 70 -4.70 -2.60 -20.39
C PRO A 70 -5.37 -1.52 -19.55
N GLU A 71 -6.71 -1.52 -19.45
CA GLU A 71 -7.47 -0.55 -18.65
C GLU A 71 -7.19 -0.70 -17.15
N ALA A 72 -6.95 -1.92 -16.67
CA ALA A 72 -6.59 -2.16 -15.28
C ALA A 72 -5.13 -1.82 -14.93
N MET A 73 -4.27 -1.60 -15.93
CA MET A 73 -2.85 -1.29 -15.75
C MET A 73 -2.50 0.19 -15.92
N GLU A 74 -3.39 0.99 -16.53
CA GLU A 74 -3.27 2.46 -16.62
C GLU A 74 -3.53 3.16 -15.28
#